data_AF-A0A421EPG5-F1
#
_entry.id   AF-A0A421EPG5-F1
#
_cell.length_a   1.000
_cell.length_b   1.000
_cell.length_c   1.000
_cell.angle_alpha   90.00
_cell.angle_beta   90.00
_cell.angle_gamma   90.00
#
_symmetry.space_group_name_H-M   'P 1'
#
loop_
_entity.id
_entity.type
_entity.pdbx_description
1 polymer ?
#
loop_
_entity_poly.entity_id
_entity_poly.type
_entity_poly.pdbx_seq_one_letter_code
_entity_poly.pdbx_strand_id
1 'polypeptide(L)'
;MSLAITHFAVGGICTALVALYLLPPTRYARTLVLLGGGWGMLPDVHWVAPVYAPELKALHSSVFTNIFWFHQTLDVVDPTDSYTAAALALGAFILIVSLGDHWTYRTAERTTATTDPGPLTTVRSLDTLVGTAGVLALTCGVGILAVGSLHPGVDELRGLYLGVGTALASTGGFVLGGHLTLAPWVTNRLSATVTRVLAGVGSVVLVVGGGTLAASPLRYGLTAHSVVVASVGALLLVLAVVCAQLRLQS
;
A
#
# COMPACT_ATOMS: atom_id res chain seq x y z
N MET A 1 -17.36 -7.15 14.86
CA MET A 1 -16.04 -7.75 15.03
C MET A 1 -15.88 -8.79 13.96
N SER A 2 -14.68 -8.87 13.38
CA SER A 2 -14.36 -9.88 12.38
C SER A 2 -13.87 -11.13 13.09
N LEU A 3 -13.90 -12.26 12.37
CA LEU A 3 -13.35 -13.50 12.90
C LEU A 3 -11.83 -13.37 13.07
N ALA A 4 -11.29 -13.95 14.14
CA ALA A 4 -9.85 -13.99 14.42
C ALA A 4 -8.99 -14.47 13.24
N ILE A 5 -9.51 -15.40 12.43
CA ILE A 5 -8.83 -15.89 11.22
C ILE A 5 -8.70 -14.81 10.13
N THR A 6 -9.64 -13.86 10.05
CA THR A 6 -9.54 -12.67 9.18
C THR A 6 -8.35 -11.82 9.61
N HIS A 7 -8.23 -11.53 10.91
CA HIS A 7 -7.11 -10.75 11.45
C HIS A 7 -5.76 -11.45 11.23
N PHE A 8 -5.71 -12.77 11.44
CA PHE A 8 -4.53 -13.58 11.13
C PHE A 8 -4.15 -13.47 9.66
N ALA A 9 -5.10 -13.67 8.76
CA ALA A 9 -4.86 -13.65 7.32
C ALA A 9 -4.37 -12.28 6.86
N VAL A 10 -5.01 -11.19 7.31
CA VAL A 10 -4.61 -9.82 6.96
C VAL A 10 -3.23 -9.48 7.54
N GLY A 11 -2.97 -9.79 8.80
CA GLY A 11 -1.65 -9.56 9.41
C GLY A 11 -0.54 -10.35 8.71
N GLY A 12 -0.84 -11.59 8.30
CA GLY A 12 0.03 -12.43 7.49
C GLY A 12 0.29 -11.83 6.10
N ILE A 13 -0.75 -11.35 5.40
CA ILE A 13 -0.62 -10.67 4.10
C ILE A 13 0.30 -9.45 4.23
N CYS A 14 0.00 -8.56 5.18
CA CYS A 14 0.78 -7.34 5.36
C CYS A 14 2.26 -7.65 5.64
N THR A 15 2.52 -8.63 6.49
CA THR A 15 3.89 -9.03 6.82
C THR A 15 4.58 -9.75 5.67
N ALA A 16 3.85 -10.54 4.86
CA ALA A 16 4.38 -11.15 3.64
C ALA A 16 4.83 -10.08 2.64
N LEU A 17 4.01 -9.04 2.45
CA LEU A 17 4.36 -7.92 1.58
C LEU A 17 5.57 -7.15 2.13
N VAL A 18 5.61 -6.85 3.43
CA VAL A 18 6.77 -6.21 4.05
C VAL A 18 8.04 -7.07 3.88
N ALA A 19 7.96 -8.37 4.13
CA ALA A 19 9.09 -9.28 3.98
C ALA A 19 9.56 -9.38 2.51
N LEU A 20 8.63 -9.34 1.57
CA LEU A 20 8.91 -9.43 0.14
C LEU A 20 9.54 -8.16 -0.43
N TYR A 21 9.06 -6.98 0.00
CA TYR A 21 9.39 -5.70 -0.64
C TYR A 21 10.33 -4.81 0.19
N LEU A 22 10.34 -4.94 1.51
CA LEU A 22 11.04 -4.02 2.41
C LEU A 22 12.19 -4.65 3.18
N LEU A 23 12.19 -5.97 3.36
CA LEU A 23 13.24 -6.67 4.09
C LEU A 23 14.28 -7.29 3.13
N PRO A 24 15.56 -7.35 3.54
CA PRO A 24 16.54 -8.17 2.83
C PRO A 24 16.09 -9.63 2.74
N PRO A 25 16.46 -10.36 1.66
CA PRO A 25 16.15 -11.78 1.53
C PRO A 25 16.57 -12.56 2.78
N THR A 26 15.62 -13.30 3.37
CA THR A 26 15.84 -14.05 4.60
C THR A 26 15.22 -15.43 4.54
N ARG A 27 15.93 -16.42 5.09
CA ARG A 27 15.41 -17.80 5.23
C ARG A 27 14.22 -17.92 6.19
N TYR A 28 13.96 -16.87 6.98
CA TYR A 28 12.89 -16.82 7.97
C TYR A 28 11.64 -16.07 7.48
N ALA A 29 11.53 -15.74 6.20
CA ALA A 29 10.40 -14.97 5.67
C ALA A 29 9.05 -15.60 6.03
N ARG A 30 8.90 -16.92 5.90
CA ARG A 30 7.67 -17.64 6.27
C ARG A 30 7.37 -17.57 7.77
N THR A 31 8.40 -17.65 8.61
CA THR A 31 8.24 -17.48 10.06
C THR A 31 7.77 -16.07 10.39
N LEU A 32 8.33 -15.04 9.74
CA LEU A 32 7.89 -13.67 9.91
C LEU A 32 6.42 -13.50 9.50
N VAL A 33 5.99 -14.12 8.40
CA VAL A 33 4.58 -14.10 7.97
C VAL A 33 3.65 -14.69 9.04
N LEU A 34 4.01 -15.83 9.62
CA LEU A 34 3.22 -16.44 10.70
C LEU A 34 3.17 -15.55 11.96
N LEU A 35 4.31 -14.96 12.34
CA LEU A 35 4.38 -13.99 13.44
C LEU A 35 3.54 -12.74 13.14
N GLY A 36 3.50 -12.31 11.89
CA GLY A 36 2.67 -11.22 11.40
C GLY A 36 1.18 -11.49 11.54
N GLY A 37 0.74 -12.70 11.20
CA GLY A 37 -0.63 -13.14 11.45
C GLY A 37 -0.95 -13.19 12.95
N GLY A 38 -0.04 -13.74 13.75
CA GLY A 38 -0.17 -13.74 15.21
C GLY A 38 -0.22 -12.33 15.80
N TRP A 39 0.56 -11.38 15.27
CA TRP A 39 0.51 -9.97 15.65
C TRP A 39 -0.86 -9.36 15.37
N GLY A 40 -1.45 -9.65 14.20
CA GLY A 40 -2.81 -9.20 13.84
C GLY A 40 -3.89 -9.72 14.79
N MET A 41 -3.72 -10.93 15.33
CA MET A 41 -4.64 -11.55 16.30
C MET A 41 -4.41 -11.11 17.76
N LEU A 42 -3.35 -10.36 18.07
CA LEU A 42 -3.01 -10.09 19.48
C LEU A 42 -4.16 -9.44 20.28
N PRO A 43 -4.95 -8.50 19.73
CA PRO A 43 -6.11 -7.97 20.44
C PRO A 43 -7.23 -8.99 20.73
N ASP A 44 -7.32 -10.10 19.98
CA ASP A 44 -8.30 -11.17 20.19
C ASP A 44 -8.06 -11.96 21.48
N VAL A 45 -6.88 -11.80 22.11
CA VAL A 45 -6.54 -12.47 23.38
C VAL A 45 -7.56 -12.16 24.48
N HIS A 46 -8.28 -11.03 24.41
CA HIS A 46 -9.33 -10.69 25.37
C HIS A 46 -10.48 -11.72 25.43
N TRP A 47 -10.67 -12.54 24.38
CA TRP A 47 -11.67 -13.60 24.37
C TRP A 47 -11.32 -14.79 25.26
N VAL A 48 -10.02 -15.01 25.51
CA VAL A 48 -9.51 -16.20 26.21
C VAL A 48 -8.77 -15.87 27.49
N ALA A 49 -8.35 -14.62 27.69
CA ALA A 49 -7.62 -14.19 28.87
C ALA A 49 -8.56 -13.97 30.07
N PRO A 50 -8.41 -14.74 31.16
CA PRO A 50 -9.22 -14.53 32.36
C PRO A 50 -8.72 -13.34 33.21
N VAL A 51 -7.48 -12.90 32.99
CA VAL A 51 -6.83 -11.81 33.74
C VAL A 51 -6.89 -10.54 32.91
N TYR A 52 -7.21 -9.42 33.54
CA TYR A 52 -7.38 -8.10 32.89
C TYR A 52 -8.45 -8.07 31.79
N ALA A 53 -9.48 -8.92 31.89
CA ALA A 53 -10.56 -9.00 30.91
C ALA A 53 -11.21 -7.63 30.57
N PRO A 54 -11.55 -6.75 31.54
CA PRO A 54 -12.15 -5.46 31.20
C PRO A 54 -11.15 -4.51 30.51
N GLU A 55 -9.89 -4.49 30.93
CA GLU A 55 -8.86 -3.65 30.31
C GLU A 55 -8.51 -4.13 28.89
N LEU A 56 -8.39 -5.44 28.68
CA LEU A 56 -8.13 -6.04 27.37
C LEU A 56 -9.30 -5.81 26.41
N LYS A 57 -10.54 -5.90 26.89
CA LYS A 57 -11.73 -5.58 26.09
C LYS A 57 -11.78 -4.09 25.73
N ALA A 58 -11.43 -3.21 26.66
CA ALA A 58 -11.36 -1.77 26.40
C ALA A 58 -10.25 -1.43 25.38
N LEU A 59 -9.09 -2.08 25.50
CA LEU A 59 -8.01 -1.96 24.52
C LEU A 59 -8.48 -2.46 23.15
N HIS A 60 -9.08 -3.66 23.09
CA HIS A 60 -9.61 -4.27 21.86
C HIS A 60 -10.48 -3.29 21.07
N SER A 61 -11.44 -2.64 21.74
CA SER A 61 -12.36 -1.68 21.11
C SER A 61 -11.76 -0.30 20.79
N SER A 62 -10.48 -0.07 21.05
CA SER A 62 -9.84 1.24 20.87
C SER A 62 -9.18 1.40 19.49
N VAL A 63 -9.00 2.64 19.05
CA VAL A 63 -8.27 2.95 17.80
C VAL A 63 -6.82 2.45 17.81
N PHE A 64 -6.22 2.26 19.00
CA PHE A 64 -4.83 1.82 19.12
C PHE A 64 -4.61 0.40 18.60
N THR A 65 -5.65 -0.42 18.50
CA THR A 65 -5.49 -1.78 17.97
C THR A 65 -5.23 -1.80 16.47
N ASN A 66 -5.40 -0.67 15.77
CA ASN A 66 -4.98 -0.56 14.37
C ASN A 66 -3.45 -0.73 14.17
N ILE A 67 -2.64 -0.63 15.22
CA ILE A 67 -1.21 -0.99 15.17
C ILE A 67 -1.01 -2.49 14.88
N PHE A 68 -1.98 -3.32 15.25
CA PHE A 68 -2.02 -4.76 14.98
C PHE A 68 -2.63 -5.03 13.60
N TRP A 69 -2.03 -4.45 12.56
CA TRP A 69 -2.46 -4.59 11.17
C TRP A 69 -3.93 -4.20 10.94
N PHE A 70 -4.31 -3.00 11.38
CA PHE A 70 -5.64 -2.43 11.17
C PHE A 70 -6.77 -3.23 11.85
N HIS A 71 -6.49 -3.83 13.01
CA HIS A 71 -7.43 -4.69 13.72
C HIS A 71 -8.81 -4.03 13.93
N GLN A 72 -8.88 -2.84 14.54
CA GLN A 72 -10.16 -2.14 14.76
C GLN A 72 -10.87 -1.80 13.45
N THR A 73 -10.12 -1.42 12.40
CA THR A 73 -10.70 -1.17 11.08
C THR A 73 -11.41 -2.41 10.53
N LEU A 74 -10.78 -3.59 10.63
CA LEU A 74 -11.38 -4.84 10.18
C LEU A 74 -12.66 -5.14 10.96
N ASP A 75 -12.66 -4.89 12.26
CA ASP A 75 -13.82 -5.07 13.14
C ASP A 75 -15.02 -4.18 12.81
N VAL A 76 -14.75 -2.95 12.36
CA VAL A 76 -15.77 -1.99 11.94
C VAL A 76 -16.31 -2.32 10.56
N VAL A 77 -15.45 -2.76 9.64
CA VAL A 77 -15.82 -3.08 8.25
C VAL A 77 -16.54 -4.44 8.14
N ASP A 78 -16.20 -5.38 9.02
CA ASP A 78 -16.89 -6.67 9.16
C ASP A 78 -17.46 -6.81 10.57
N PRO A 79 -18.60 -6.14 10.88
CA PRO A 79 -19.14 -6.15 12.23
C PRO A 79 -19.82 -7.48 12.60
N THR A 80 -20.08 -8.36 11.63
CA THR A 80 -20.99 -9.52 11.76
C THR A 80 -20.28 -10.87 11.84
N ASP A 81 -18.97 -10.92 12.11
CA ASP A 81 -18.19 -12.17 12.09
C ASP A 81 -18.34 -12.93 10.75
N SER A 82 -18.22 -12.24 9.62
CA SER A 82 -18.55 -12.81 8.31
C SER A 82 -17.60 -13.93 7.88
N TYR A 83 -18.13 -15.15 7.77
CA TYR A 83 -17.40 -16.29 7.19
C TYR A 83 -16.95 -16.03 5.76
N THR A 84 -17.68 -15.21 4.99
CA THR A 84 -17.28 -14.83 3.64
C THR A 84 -16.06 -13.92 3.66
N ALA A 85 -16.03 -12.91 4.55
CA ALA A 85 -14.87 -12.04 4.70
C ALA A 85 -13.63 -12.84 5.15
N ALA A 86 -13.80 -13.74 6.12
CA ALA A 86 -12.76 -14.65 6.58
C ALA A 86 -12.23 -15.54 5.44
N ALA A 87 -13.11 -16.16 4.65
CA ALA A 87 -12.71 -17.01 3.53
C ALA A 87 -11.97 -16.23 2.44
N LEU A 88 -12.43 -15.02 2.11
CA LEU A 88 -11.77 -14.14 1.14
C LEU A 88 -10.40 -13.68 1.64
N ALA A 89 -10.29 -13.27 2.90
CA ALA A 89 -9.01 -12.87 3.50
C ALA A 89 -8.02 -14.04 3.51
N LEU A 90 -8.47 -15.24 3.88
CA LEU A 90 -7.64 -16.45 3.87
C LEU A 90 -7.23 -16.84 2.44
N GLY A 91 -8.14 -16.77 1.48
CA GLY A 91 -7.83 -17.01 0.06
C GLY A 91 -6.79 -16.03 -0.48
N ALA A 92 -6.93 -14.74 -0.16
CA ALA A 92 -5.95 -13.70 -0.50
C ALA A 92 -4.59 -13.96 0.19
N PHE A 93 -4.59 -14.40 1.44
CA PHE A 93 -3.38 -14.77 2.17
C PHE A 93 -2.62 -15.91 1.48
N ILE A 94 -3.33 -17.00 1.17
CA ILE A 94 -2.75 -18.14 0.45
C ILE A 94 -2.17 -17.69 -0.91
N LEU A 95 -2.92 -16.88 -1.67
CA LEU A 95 -2.46 -16.36 -2.95
C LEU A 95 -1.17 -15.54 -2.83
N ILE A 96 -1.13 -14.57 -1.90
CA ILE A 96 0.04 -13.69 -1.72
C ILE A 96 1.27 -14.48 -1.27
N VAL A 97 1.12 -15.40 -0.32
CA VAL A 97 2.23 -16.26 0.12
C VAL A 97 2.72 -17.15 -1.04
N SER A 98 1.80 -17.75 -1.80
CA SER A 98 2.15 -18.59 -2.95
C SER A 98 2.89 -17.81 -4.04
N LEU A 99 2.48 -16.57 -4.31
CA LEU A 99 3.16 -15.68 -5.26
C LEU A 99 4.56 -15.30 -4.76
N GLY A 100 4.70 -14.99 -3.47
CA GLY A 100 5.99 -14.70 -2.85
C GLY A 100 6.95 -15.90 -2.91
N ASP A 101 6.45 -17.10 -2.62
CA ASP A 101 7.21 -18.34 -2.73
C ASP A 101 7.60 -18.63 -4.19
N HIS A 102 6.66 -18.49 -5.13
CA HIS A 102 6.94 -18.67 -6.56
C HIS A 102 8.05 -17.73 -7.04
N TRP A 103 7.99 -16.46 -6.65
CA TRP A 103 8.96 -15.45 -7.04
C TRP A 103 10.34 -15.71 -6.42
N THR A 104 10.37 -16.10 -5.15
CA THR A 104 11.61 -16.48 -4.45
C THR A 104 12.26 -17.68 -5.14
N TYR A 105 11.47 -18.71 -5.46
CA TYR A 105 11.94 -19.91 -6.15
C TYR A 105 12.51 -19.60 -7.54
N ARG A 106 11.78 -18.83 -8.36
CA ARG A 106 12.24 -18.41 -9.70
C ARG A 106 13.52 -17.58 -9.65
N THR A 107 13.67 -16.73 -8.64
CA THR A 107 14.88 -15.93 -8.47
C THR A 107 16.07 -16.81 -8.07
N ALA A 108 15.87 -17.78 -7.17
CA ALA A 108 16.91 -18.72 -6.78
C ALA A 108 17.38 -19.60 -7.95
N GLU A 109 16.45 -20.18 -8.73
CA GLU A 109 16.78 -21.00 -9.93
C GLU A 109 17.65 -20.23 -10.93
N ARG A 110 17.29 -18.96 -11.20
CA ARG A 110 18.03 -18.10 -12.14
C ARG A 110 19.45 -17.83 -11.66
N THR A 111 19.63 -17.53 -10.37
CA THR A 111 20.95 -17.28 -9.78
C THR A 111 21.84 -18.52 -9.84
N THR A 112 21.28 -19.73 -9.69
CA THR A 112 22.06 -20.98 -9.78
C THR A 112 22.39 -21.39 -11.21
N ALA A 113 21.60 -20.96 -12.20
CA ALA A 113 21.72 -21.41 -13.59
C ALA A 113 22.62 -20.51 -14.47
N THR A 114 23.06 -19.34 -14.00
CA THR A 114 23.83 -18.40 -14.82
C THR A 114 25.20 -18.07 -14.21
N THR A 115 26.25 -18.22 -15.02
CA THR A 115 27.63 -17.88 -14.67
C THR A 115 27.91 -16.37 -14.66
N ASP A 116 26.95 -15.53 -15.05
CA ASP A 116 27.02 -14.06 -14.86
C ASP A 116 25.64 -13.41 -15.06
N PRO A 117 24.94 -12.95 -14.00
CA PRO A 117 23.74 -12.15 -14.16
C PRO A 117 24.15 -10.71 -14.43
N GLY A 118 24.32 -10.37 -15.71
CA GLY A 118 24.63 -8.99 -16.12
C GLY A 118 23.59 -7.98 -15.58
N PRO A 119 23.96 -6.69 -15.47
CA PRO A 119 23.16 -5.64 -14.80
C PRO A 119 21.74 -5.44 -15.34
N LEU A 120 21.45 -5.89 -16.56
CA LEU A 120 20.15 -5.73 -17.22
C LEU A 120 19.02 -6.58 -16.60
N THR A 121 19.33 -7.74 -16.00
CA THR A 121 18.31 -8.58 -15.34
C THR A 121 17.83 -7.97 -14.03
N THR A 122 18.72 -7.34 -13.26
CA THR A 122 18.41 -6.64 -12.01
C THR A 122 17.47 -5.44 -12.23
N VAL A 123 17.69 -4.69 -13.31
CA VAL A 123 16.82 -3.56 -13.67
C VAL A 123 15.42 -4.04 -14.04
N ARG A 124 15.29 -5.14 -14.78
CA ARG A 124 13.99 -5.69 -15.20
C ARG A 124 13.17 -6.25 -14.02
N SER A 125 13.84 -6.83 -13.02
CA SER A 125 13.16 -7.27 -11.80
C SER A 125 12.68 -6.10 -10.96
N LEU A 126 13.44 -5.00 -10.90
CA LEU A 126 13.05 -3.78 -10.20
C LEU A 126 11.84 -3.13 -10.86
N ASP A 127 11.83 -3.04 -12.20
CA ASP A 127 10.72 -2.43 -12.95
C ASP A 127 9.40 -3.20 -12.76
N THR A 128 9.48 -4.54 -12.74
CA THR A 128 8.33 -5.40 -12.45
C THR A 128 7.84 -5.20 -11.01
N LEU A 129 8.75 -5.11 -10.05
CA LEU A 129 8.46 -4.89 -8.63
C LEU A 129 7.77 -3.54 -8.38
N VAL A 130 8.29 -2.49 -9.02
CA VAL A 130 7.73 -1.15 -8.95
C VAL A 130 6.33 -1.15 -9.56
N GLY A 131 6.15 -1.76 -10.73
CA GLY A 131 4.84 -1.89 -11.37
C GLY A 131 3.82 -2.62 -10.50
N THR A 132 4.18 -3.76 -9.90
CA THR A 132 3.27 -4.51 -9.01
C THR A 132 2.95 -3.73 -7.75
N ALA A 133 3.93 -3.07 -7.13
CA ALA A 133 3.71 -2.19 -5.99
C ALA A 133 2.78 -1.02 -6.34
N GLY A 134 2.92 -0.46 -7.55
CA GLY A 134 2.05 0.59 -8.08
C GLY A 134 0.59 0.14 -8.22
N VAL A 135 0.35 -1.03 -8.82
CA VAL A 135 -1.01 -1.60 -8.91
C VAL A 135 -1.62 -1.79 -7.52
N LEU A 136 -0.87 -2.39 -6.59
CA LEU A 136 -1.34 -2.64 -5.23
C LEU A 136 -1.65 -1.35 -4.48
N ALA A 137 -0.77 -0.35 -4.57
CA ALA A 137 -1.00 0.97 -3.97
C ALA A 137 -2.27 1.61 -4.54
N LEU A 138 -2.50 1.53 -5.86
CA LEU A 138 -3.70 2.10 -6.47
C LEU A 138 -4.96 1.40 -5.98
N THR A 139 -4.99 0.06 -6.04
CA THR A 139 -6.18 -0.72 -5.66
C THR A 139 -6.50 -0.58 -4.18
N CYS A 140 -5.49 -0.69 -3.30
CA CYS A 140 -5.66 -0.46 -1.87
C CYS A 140 -6.10 0.97 -1.57
N GLY A 141 -5.49 1.97 -2.23
CA GLY A 141 -5.85 3.36 -2.05
C GLY A 141 -7.30 3.66 -2.42
N VAL A 142 -7.75 3.17 -3.57
CA VAL A 142 -9.16 3.28 -4.01
C VAL A 142 -10.10 2.56 -3.04
N GLY A 143 -9.74 1.36 -2.59
CA GLY A 143 -10.54 0.62 -1.61
C GLY A 143 -10.68 1.37 -0.28
N ILE A 144 -9.57 1.92 0.24
CA ILE A 144 -9.57 2.72 1.47
C ILE A 144 -10.39 4.01 1.31
N LEU A 145 -10.29 4.68 0.16
CA LEU A 145 -11.13 5.85 -0.17
C LEU A 145 -12.62 5.49 -0.18
N ALA A 146 -12.97 4.35 -0.78
CA ALA A 146 -14.34 3.88 -0.81
C ALA A 146 -14.87 3.60 0.61
N VAL A 147 -14.08 2.96 1.48
CA VAL A 147 -14.44 2.73 2.89
C VAL A 147 -14.66 4.05 3.62
N GLY A 148 -13.71 4.99 3.55
CA GLY A 148 -13.84 6.30 4.21
C GLY A 148 -14.99 7.17 3.67
N SER A 149 -15.39 6.96 2.42
CA SER A 149 -16.45 7.75 1.78
C SER A 149 -17.84 7.16 1.99
N LEU A 150 -17.96 5.83 1.92
CA LEU A 150 -19.24 5.12 1.77
C LEU A 150 -19.65 4.31 2.99
N HIS A 151 -18.71 3.88 3.85
CA HIS A 151 -19.04 3.02 4.97
C HIS A 151 -19.60 3.83 6.14
N PRO A 152 -20.80 3.55 6.67
CA PRO A 152 -21.29 4.18 7.89
C PRO A 152 -20.46 3.72 9.10
N GLY A 153 -20.28 4.59 10.10
CA GLY A 153 -19.58 4.23 11.35
C GLY A 153 -18.05 4.41 11.34
N VAL A 154 -17.48 5.02 10.30
CA VAL A 154 -16.05 5.39 10.26
C VAL A 154 -15.81 6.89 10.48
N ASP A 155 -16.78 7.63 11.02
CA ASP A 155 -16.73 9.10 11.11
C ASP A 155 -15.49 9.62 11.85
N GLU A 156 -15.13 8.98 12.96
CA GLU A 156 -13.93 9.33 13.75
C GLU A 156 -12.62 9.09 12.99
N LEU A 157 -12.60 8.12 12.07
CA LEU A 157 -11.43 7.73 11.28
C LEU A 157 -11.48 8.25 9.84
N ARG A 158 -12.52 8.99 9.47
CA ARG A 158 -12.79 9.39 8.09
C ARG A 158 -11.63 10.16 7.48
N GLY A 159 -11.06 11.09 8.23
CA GLY A 159 -9.88 11.85 7.81
C GLY A 159 -8.70 10.93 7.47
N LEU A 160 -8.42 9.95 8.32
CA LEU A 160 -7.34 8.99 8.14
C LEU A 160 -7.55 8.14 6.87
N TYR A 161 -8.74 7.56 6.69
CA TYR A 161 -9.06 6.78 5.50
C TYR A 161 -8.94 7.62 4.23
N LEU A 162 -9.53 8.82 4.21
CA LEU A 162 -9.44 9.69 3.04
C LEU A 162 -7.99 10.04 2.70
N GLY A 163 -7.15 10.25 3.71
CA GLY A 163 -5.76 10.60 3.46
C GLY A 163 -4.85 9.48 3.04
N VAL A 164 -4.87 8.37 3.78
CA VAL A 164 -4.11 7.18 3.40
C VAL A 164 -4.57 6.67 2.04
N GLY A 165 -5.88 6.65 1.81
CA GLY A 165 -6.48 6.27 0.54
C GLY A 165 -6.03 7.15 -0.63
N THR A 166 -6.08 8.48 -0.46
CA THR A 166 -5.63 9.42 -1.51
C THR A 166 -4.14 9.27 -1.78
N ALA A 167 -3.31 9.15 -0.74
CA ALA A 167 -1.87 9.01 -0.89
C ALA A 167 -1.50 7.72 -1.65
N LEU A 168 -2.09 6.59 -1.28
CA LEU A 168 -1.86 5.30 -1.94
C LEU A 168 -2.40 5.29 -3.38
N ALA A 169 -3.63 5.79 -3.59
CA ALA A 169 -4.25 5.86 -4.92
C ALA A 169 -3.42 6.73 -5.86
N SER A 170 -2.97 7.90 -5.37
CA SER A 170 -2.11 8.79 -6.13
C SER A 170 -0.78 8.11 -6.46
N THR A 171 -0.10 7.55 -5.46
CA THR A 171 1.20 6.86 -5.67
C THR A 171 1.09 5.76 -6.71
N GLY A 172 0.08 4.90 -6.59
CA GLY A 172 -0.13 3.82 -7.54
C GLY A 172 -0.49 4.32 -8.94
N GLY A 173 -1.36 5.32 -9.04
CA GLY A 173 -1.71 5.98 -10.30
C GLY A 173 -0.49 6.58 -10.99
N PHE A 174 0.44 7.16 -10.24
CA PHE A 174 1.68 7.72 -10.79
C PHE A 174 2.65 6.67 -11.30
N VAL A 175 2.85 5.59 -10.54
CA VAL A 175 3.71 4.48 -10.98
C VAL A 175 3.17 3.90 -12.29
N LEU A 176 1.87 3.64 -12.35
CA LEU A 176 1.23 3.12 -13.57
C LEU A 176 1.25 4.12 -14.72
N GLY A 177 1.01 5.40 -14.45
CA GLY A 177 1.15 6.47 -15.42
C GLY A 177 2.56 6.55 -16.00
N GLY A 178 3.58 6.43 -15.15
CA GLY A 178 4.99 6.36 -15.55
C GLY A 178 5.26 5.17 -16.49
N HIS A 179 4.85 3.96 -16.12
CA HIS A 179 5.00 2.79 -16.99
C HIS A 179 4.25 2.94 -18.32
N LEU A 180 3.05 3.52 -18.32
CA LEU A 180 2.30 3.80 -19.55
C LEU A 180 3.05 4.78 -20.45
N THR A 181 3.66 5.84 -19.90
CA THR A 181 4.45 6.80 -20.70
C THR A 181 5.70 6.20 -21.32
N LEU A 182 6.24 5.13 -20.75
CA LEU A 182 7.40 4.40 -21.26
C LEU A 182 7.02 3.25 -22.20
N ALA A 183 5.73 2.94 -22.33
CA ALA A 183 5.28 1.81 -23.13
C ALA A 183 5.61 2.03 -24.62
N PRO A 184 6.20 1.04 -25.33
CA PRO A 184 6.65 1.19 -26.72
C PRO A 184 5.55 1.66 -27.67
N TRP A 185 4.30 1.28 -27.44
CA TRP A 185 3.18 1.71 -28.28
C TRP A 185 2.79 3.17 -28.06
N VAL A 186 3.11 3.75 -26.89
CA VAL A 186 2.94 5.18 -26.59
C VAL A 186 4.10 5.97 -27.19
N THR A 187 5.33 5.53 -26.95
CA THR A 187 6.54 6.21 -27.44
C THR A 187 6.69 6.13 -28.96
N ASN A 188 6.21 5.07 -29.61
CA ASN A 188 6.24 4.94 -31.07
C ASN A 188 5.11 5.71 -31.78
N ARG A 189 4.05 6.12 -31.06
CA ARG A 189 2.93 6.88 -31.65
C ARG A 189 2.99 8.37 -31.36
N LEU A 190 3.62 8.78 -30.27
CA LEU A 190 3.75 10.17 -29.90
C LEU A 190 5.08 10.72 -30.37
N SER A 191 5.06 11.85 -31.09
CA SER A 191 6.30 12.55 -31.42
C SER A 191 7.00 13.01 -30.13
N ALA A 192 8.33 13.06 -30.16
CA ALA A 192 9.14 13.52 -29.02
C ALA A 192 8.67 14.88 -28.49
N THR A 193 8.19 15.76 -29.38
CA THR A 193 7.60 17.06 -29.02
C THR A 193 6.34 16.91 -28.17
N VAL A 194 5.41 16.01 -28.56
CA VAL A 194 4.18 15.78 -27.81
C VAL A 194 4.49 15.17 -26.44
N THR A 195 5.44 14.24 -26.37
CA THR A 195 5.88 13.64 -25.10
C THR A 195 6.47 14.71 -24.16
N ARG A 196 7.31 15.62 -24.68
CA ARG A 196 7.86 16.73 -23.90
C ARG A 196 6.79 17.73 -23.45
N VAL A 197 5.80 18.01 -24.28
CA VAL A 197 4.67 18.90 -23.92
C VAL A 197 3.78 18.26 -22.86
N LEU A 198 3.49 16.96 -22.96
CA LEU A 198 2.69 16.24 -21.96
C LEU A 198 3.43 16.13 -20.63
N ALA A 199 4.71 15.76 -20.64
CA ALA A 199 5.55 15.82 -19.44
C ALA A 199 5.61 17.26 -18.91
N GLY A 200 5.73 18.23 -19.83
CA GLY A 200 5.53 19.69 -19.70
C GLY A 200 4.45 20.08 -18.72
N VAL A 201 3.24 19.89 -19.23
CA VAL A 201 1.97 20.22 -18.60
C VAL A 201 1.78 19.38 -17.34
N GLY A 202 2.11 18.09 -17.38
CA GLY A 202 2.04 17.19 -16.23
C GLY A 202 2.82 17.71 -15.03
N SER A 203 4.11 18.06 -15.21
CA SER A 203 4.93 18.59 -14.11
C SER A 203 4.36 19.90 -13.57
N VAL A 204 3.86 20.81 -14.43
CA VAL A 204 3.28 22.08 -13.98
C VAL A 204 2.02 21.85 -13.15
N VAL A 205 1.12 20.97 -13.60
CA VAL A 205 -0.09 20.60 -12.87
C VAL A 205 0.27 19.97 -11.51
N LEU A 206 1.29 19.12 -11.47
CA LEU A 206 1.77 18.49 -10.25
C LEU A 206 2.42 19.48 -9.26
N VAL A 207 3.20 20.44 -9.74
CA VAL A 207 3.76 21.50 -8.87
C VAL A 207 2.65 22.39 -8.32
N VAL A 208 1.74 22.85 -9.18
CA VAL A 208 0.69 23.79 -8.77
C VAL A 208 -0.31 23.11 -7.86
N GLY A 209 -0.80 21.93 -8.23
CA GLY A 209 -1.71 21.12 -7.40
C GLY A 209 -1.03 20.62 -6.14
N GLY A 210 0.20 20.12 -6.24
CA GLY A 210 0.98 19.65 -5.10
C GLY A 210 1.28 20.76 -4.10
N GLY A 211 1.74 21.91 -4.57
CA GLY A 211 2.04 23.08 -3.74
C GLY A 211 0.81 23.66 -3.05
N THR A 212 -0.34 23.74 -3.75
CA THR A 212 -1.59 24.22 -3.13
C THR A 212 -2.11 23.29 -2.04
N LEU A 213 -2.02 21.98 -2.26
CA LEU A 213 -2.43 20.98 -1.27
C LEU A 213 -1.43 20.91 -0.10
N ALA A 214 -0.12 20.99 -0.37
CA ALA A 214 0.95 21.02 0.65
C ALA A 214 0.82 22.23 1.58
N ALA A 215 0.33 23.37 1.07
CA ALA A 215 0.08 24.57 1.84
C ALA A 215 -1.22 24.54 2.67
N SER A 216 -2.00 23.45 2.61
CA SER A 216 -3.28 23.31 3.34
C SER A 216 -3.15 23.53 4.86
N PRO A 217 -2.13 23.01 5.58
CA PRO A 217 -1.98 23.24 7.02
C PRO A 217 -1.70 24.71 7.36
N LEU A 218 -1.01 25.42 6.47
CA LEU A 218 -0.74 26.86 6.63
C LEU A 218 -2.00 27.71 6.44
N ARG A 219 -2.91 27.27 5.56
CA ARG A 219 -4.16 28.00 5.28
C ARG A 219 -5.29 27.69 6.26
N TYR A 220 -5.39 26.45 6.72
CA TYR A 220 -6.54 25.96 7.48
C TYR A 220 -6.19 25.46 8.88
N GLY A 221 -4.93 25.64 9.32
CA GLY A 221 -4.43 25.13 10.59
C GLY A 221 -4.09 23.64 10.56
N LEU A 222 -3.48 23.13 11.63
CA LEU A 222 -3.15 21.71 11.79
C LEU A 222 -4.41 20.92 12.21
N THR A 223 -5.05 20.31 11.22
CA THR A 223 -6.19 19.41 11.40
C THR A 223 -5.85 18.08 10.74
N ALA A 224 -6.50 16.99 11.15
CA ALA A 224 -6.30 15.69 10.51
C ALA A 224 -6.54 15.77 8.98
N HIS A 225 -7.55 16.54 8.57
CA HIS A 225 -7.84 16.79 7.16
C HIS A 225 -6.72 17.57 6.45
N SER A 226 -6.19 18.65 7.04
CA SER A 226 -5.14 19.45 6.40
C SER A 226 -3.80 18.73 6.33
N VAL A 227 -3.45 17.89 7.31
CA VAL A 227 -2.25 17.03 7.30
C VAL A 227 -2.32 16.01 6.16
N VAL A 228 -3.49 15.40 6.00
CA VAL A 228 -3.78 14.47 4.91
C VAL A 228 -3.64 15.14 3.54
N VAL A 229 -4.29 16.30 3.38
CA VAL A 229 -4.23 17.08 2.14
C VAL A 229 -2.78 17.53 1.86
N ALA A 230 -2.03 17.89 2.91
CA ALA A 230 -0.63 18.26 2.78
C ALA A 230 0.26 17.11 2.32
N SER A 231 -0.01 15.91 2.82
CA SER A 231 0.75 14.69 2.50
C SER A 231 0.57 14.31 1.02
N VAL A 232 -0.65 14.43 0.51
CA VAL A 232 -0.95 14.31 -0.92
C VAL A 232 -0.23 15.40 -1.72
N GLY A 233 -0.25 16.64 -1.24
CA GLY A 233 0.47 17.75 -1.87
C GLY A 233 1.99 17.54 -1.96
N ALA A 234 2.61 17.06 -0.88
CA ALA A 234 4.03 16.74 -0.83
C ALA A 234 4.39 15.62 -1.80
N LEU A 235 3.56 14.57 -1.89
CA LEU A 235 3.75 13.48 -2.86
C LEU A 235 3.72 14.00 -4.31
N LEU A 236 2.76 14.86 -4.65
CA LEU A 236 2.66 15.48 -5.97
C LEU A 236 3.88 16.36 -6.31
N LEU A 237 4.44 17.06 -5.31
CA LEU A 237 5.67 17.85 -5.48
C LEU A 237 6.90 16.96 -5.73
N VAL A 238 7.06 15.86 -4.99
CA VAL A 238 8.14 14.88 -5.23
C VAL A 238 8.05 14.34 -6.66
N LEU A 239 6.84 14.04 -7.12
CA LEU A 239 6.59 13.57 -8.48
C LEU A 239 6.89 14.61 -9.55
N ALA A 240 6.57 15.87 -9.31
CA ALA A 240 6.96 16.94 -10.22
C ALA A 240 8.48 17.02 -10.39
N VAL A 241 9.25 16.84 -9.30
CA VAL A 241 10.72 16.82 -9.33
C VAL A 241 11.24 15.61 -10.12
N VAL A 242 10.68 14.42 -9.92
CA VAL A 242 11.05 13.22 -10.68
C VAL A 242 10.77 13.41 -12.19
N CYS A 243 9.59 13.93 -12.55
CA CYS A 243 9.27 14.23 -13.95
C CYS A 243 10.19 15.30 -14.56
N ALA A 244 10.63 16.29 -13.77
CA ALA A 244 11.58 17.30 -14.23
C ALA A 244 12.98 16.71 -14.47
N GLN A 245 13.45 15.80 -13.61
CA GLN A 245 14.73 15.10 -13.75
C GLN A 245 14.76 14.20 -15.00
N LEU A 246 13.67 13.49 -15.28
CA LEU A 246 13.55 12.65 -16.48
C LEU A 246 13.65 13.45 -17.79
N ARG A 247 13.25 14.74 -17.80
CA ARG A 247 13.44 15.60 -18.98
C ARG A 247 14.89 16.01 -19.22
N LEU A 248 15.72 16.06 -18.18
CA LEU A 248 17.12 16.46 -18.30
C LEU A 248 18.00 15.34 -18.88
N GLN A 249 17.49 14.09 -18.88
CA GLN A 249 18.20 12.91 -19.35
C GLN A 249 17.82 12.49 -20.79
N SER A 250 16.87 13.17 -21.43
CA SER A 250 16.33 12.88 -22.78
C SER A 250 16.57 14.03 -23.76
#